data_AF-A0A2T3NN95-F1
#
_entry.id   AF-A0A2T3NN95-F1
#
_cell.length_a   1.000
_cell.length_b   1.000
_cell.length_c   1.000
_cell.angle_alpha   90.00
_cell.angle_beta   90.00
_cell.angle_gamma   90.00
#
_symmetry.space_group_name_H-M   'P 1'
#
loop_
_entity.id
_entity.type
_entity.pdbx_description
1 polymer ?
#
loop_
_entity_poly.entity_id
_entity_poly.type
_entity_poly.pdbx_seq_one_letter_code
_entity_poly.pdbx_strand_id
1 'polypeptide(L)'
;MARVENKLINDGISEAIKTIYTQFPNLSYKPRPDDVKLLAAYMKSQDESYPLHLDELLAEENLKIEMALKKYHSINKTKLKLVATA
;
A
#
# COMPACT_ATOMS: atom_id res chain seq x y z
N MET A 1 0.94 21.31 -24.81
CA MET A 1 1.31 21.52 -23.39
C MET A 1 1.07 20.21 -22.67
N ALA A 2 2.13 19.43 -22.45
CA ALA A 2 2.04 18.12 -21.81
C ALA A 2 2.81 18.17 -20.48
N ARG A 3 2.29 17.46 -19.47
CA ARG A 3 2.82 17.27 -18.09
C ARG A 3 2.17 18.20 -17.05
N VAL A 4 1.05 17.79 -16.43
CA VAL A 4 0.86 17.68 -14.96
C VAL A 4 -0.43 16.88 -14.66
N GLU A 5 -0.54 15.63 -15.11
CA GLU A 5 -1.65 14.72 -14.70
C GLU A 5 -1.13 13.41 -14.10
N ASN A 6 0.03 13.45 -13.46
CA ASN A 6 0.65 12.28 -12.83
C ASN A 6 0.86 12.45 -11.32
N LYS A 7 0.26 13.48 -10.70
CA LYS A 7 0.62 13.90 -9.33
C LYS A 7 -0.39 13.53 -8.24
N LEU A 8 -1.55 12.92 -8.54
CA LEU A 8 -2.60 12.76 -7.52
C LEU A 8 -3.38 11.43 -7.55
N ILE A 9 -3.09 10.51 -8.47
CA ILE A 9 -3.99 9.35 -8.69
C ILE A 9 -3.91 8.29 -7.56
N ASN A 10 -3.05 8.40 -6.54
CA ASN A 10 -2.84 7.26 -5.62
C ASN A 10 -2.23 7.61 -4.25
N ASP A 11 -2.41 8.82 -3.71
CA ASP A 11 -1.80 9.14 -2.40
C ASP A 11 -2.44 8.35 -1.25
N GLY A 12 -3.78 8.25 -1.21
CA GLY A 12 -4.48 7.49 -0.17
C GLY A 12 -4.24 5.98 -0.24
N ILE A 13 -4.29 5.35 -1.43
CA ILE A 13 -3.93 3.93 -1.60
C ILE A 13 -2.47 3.64 -1.25
N SER A 14 -1.54 4.54 -1.59
CA SER A 14 -0.12 4.37 -1.24
C SER A 14 0.11 4.48 0.27
N GLU A 15 -0.60 5.39 0.93
CA GLU A 15 -0.58 5.56 2.38
C GLU A 15 -1.25 4.41 3.11
N ALA A 16 -2.34 3.89 2.54
CA ALA A 16 -3.03 2.71 3.02
C ALA A 16 -2.12 1.47 2.95
N ILE A 17 -1.44 1.25 1.82
CA ILE A 17 -0.45 0.17 1.70
C ILE A 17 0.67 0.32 2.72
N LYS A 18 1.22 1.53 2.90
CA LYS A 18 2.24 1.78 3.94
C LYS A 18 1.74 1.39 5.33
N THR A 19 0.52 1.81 5.66
CA THR A 19 -0.14 1.52 6.94
C THR A 19 -0.23 0.01 7.16
N ILE A 20 -0.65 -0.75 6.15
CA ILE A 20 -0.69 -2.23 6.23
C ILE A 20 0.70 -2.82 6.50
N TYR A 21 1.75 -2.38 5.80
CA TYR A 21 3.11 -2.87 6.07
C TYR A 21 3.67 -2.44 7.43
N THR A 22 3.25 -1.28 7.95
CA THR A 22 3.62 -0.84 9.30
C THR A 22 2.92 -1.67 10.36
N GLN A 23 1.64 -2.00 10.17
CA GLN A 23 0.86 -2.81 11.10
C GLN A 23 1.25 -4.29 11.07
N PHE A 24 1.62 -4.80 9.89
CA PHE A 24 2.03 -6.19 9.67
C PHE A 24 3.46 -6.26 9.12
N PRO A 25 4.49 -5.92 9.94
CA PRO A 25 5.87 -5.87 9.47
C PRO A 25 6.45 -7.24 9.12
N ASN A 26 5.87 -8.31 9.67
CA ASN A 26 6.36 -9.69 9.53
C ASN A 26 5.57 -10.51 8.50
N LEU A 27 5.00 -9.87 7.47
CA LEU A 27 4.40 -10.60 6.36
C LEU A 27 5.46 -11.47 5.68
N SER A 28 5.28 -12.79 5.79
CA SER A 28 6.20 -13.80 5.23
C SER A 28 6.18 -13.86 3.70
N TYR A 29 5.24 -13.14 3.08
CA TYR A 29 4.99 -13.14 1.65
C TYR A 29 4.70 -11.73 1.16
N LYS A 30 4.77 -11.56 -0.15
CA LYS A 30 4.36 -10.33 -0.81
C LYS A 30 2.82 -10.32 -0.97
N PRO A 31 2.08 -9.51 -0.22
CA PRO A 31 0.62 -9.48 -0.30
C PRO A 31 0.15 -9.08 -1.70
N ARG A 32 -0.87 -9.80 -2.18
CA ARG A 32 -1.63 -9.49 -3.38
C ARG A 32 -2.72 -8.47 -3.05
N PRO A 33 -3.37 -7.84 -4.06
CA PRO A 33 -4.45 -6.89 -3.82
C PRO A 33 -5.52 -7.39 -2.84
N ASP A 34 -5.99 -8.63 -3.03
CA ASP A 34 -7.01 -9.23 -2.15
C ASP A 34 -6.51 -9.41 -0.71
N ASP A 35 -5.23 -9.75 -0.53
CA ASP A 35 -4.65 -9.89 0.81
C ASP A 35 -4.59 -8.54 1.52
N VAL A 36 -4.24 -7.46 0.79
CA VAL A 36 -4.22 -6.10 1.35
C VAL A 36 -5.64 -5.65 1.73
N LYS A 37 -6.64 -5.95 0.91
CA LYS A 37 -8.05 -5.69 1.25
C LYS A 37 -8.51 -6.48 2.46
N LEU A 38 -8.14 -7.76 2.54
CA LEU A 38 -8.46 -8.61 3.67
C LEU A 38 -7.85 -8.06 4.96
N LEU A 39 -6.58 -7.64 4.93
CA LEU A 39 -5.91 -7.04 6.07
C LEU A 39 -6.55 -5.70 6.49
N ALA A 40 -6.96 -4.87 5.52
CA ALA A 40 -7.70 -3.65 5.79
C ALA A 40 -9.07 -3.93 6.44
N ALA A 41 -9.83 -4.90 5.92
CA ALA A 41 -11.11 -5.31 6.50
C ALA A 41 -10.94 -5.91 7.90
N TYR A 42 -9.88 -6.71 8.10
CA TYR A 42 -9.51 -7.22 9.42
C TYR A 42 -9.25 -6.09 10.41
N MET A 43 -8.41 -5.11 10.05
CA MET A 43 -8.17 -3.94 10.91
C MET A 43 -9.47 -3.20 11.26
N LYS A 44 -10.38 -3.03 10.29
CA LYS A 44 -11.69 -2.41 10.50
C LYS A 44 -12.56 -3.16 11.50
N SER A 45 -12.44 -4.48 11.54
CA SER A 45 -13.21 -5.34 12.46
C SER A 45 -12.65 -5.41 13.88
N GLN A 46 -11.36 -5.08 14.07
CA GLN A 46 -10.68 -5.24 15.35
C GLN A 46 -10.62 -3.95 16.17
N ASP A 47 -10.57 -2.79 15.51
CA ASP A 47 -10.27 -1.51 16.16
C ASP A 47 -11.25 -0.41 15.76
N GLU A 48 -11.77 0.32 16.75
CA GLU A 48 -12.55 1.55 16.52
C GLU A 48 -11.68 2.68 15.96
N SER A 49 -10.36 2.61 16.16
CA SER A 49 -9.35 3.55 15.65
C SER A 49 -8.91 3.24 14.21
N TYR A 50 -9.78 2.55 13.45
CA TYR A 50 -9.53 2.19 12.06
C TYR A 50 -9.24 3.45 11.20
N PRO A 51 -8.10 3.49 10.50
CA PRO A 51 -7.80 4.61 9.63
C PRO A 51 -8.72 4.64 8.40
N LEU A 52 -9.51 5.71 8.25
CA LEU A 52 -10.51 5.86 7.18
C LEU A 52 -9.92 5.76 5.76
N HIS A 53 -8.65 6.12 5.56
CA HIS A 53 -7.98 5.98 4.26
C HIS A 53 -7.77 4.52 3.84
N LEU A 54 -7.88 3.55 4.76
CA LEU A 54 -7.89 2.13 4.42
C LEU A 54 -9.20 1.71 3.71
N ASP A 55 -10.30 2.47 3.84
CA ASP A 55 -11.55 2.19 3.11
C ASP A 55 -11.35 2.36 1.60
N GLU A 56 -10.39 3.20 1.18
CA GLU A 56 -10.01 3.33 -0.23
C GLU A 56 -9.52 1.98 -0.78
N LEU A 57 -8.81 1.17 0.01
CA LEU A 57 -8.40 -0.16 -0.44
C LEU A 57 -9.60 -1.07 -0.66
N LEU A 58 -10.64 -0.96 0.16
CA LEU A 58 -11.83 -1.81 0.07
C LEU A 58 -12.69 -1.44 -1.13
N ALA A 59 -12.82 -0.14 -1.41
CA ALA A 59 -13.63 0.39 -2.50
C ALA A 59 -12.93 0.34 -3.88
N GLU A 60 -11.60 0.30 -3.92
CA GLU A 60 -10.84 0.42 -5.16
C GLU A 60 -10.67 -0.90 -5.92
N GLU A 61 -10.48 -0.82 -7.24
CA GLU A 61 -10.17 -1.98 -8.09
C GLU A 61 -8.81 -2.61 -7.78
N ASN A 62 -8.76 -3.95 -7.86
CA ASN A 62 -7.54 -4.72 -7.61
C ASN A 62 -6.36 -4.31 -8.50
N LEU A 63 -6.61 -3.89 -9.74
CA LEU A 63 -5.58 -3.45 -10.69
C LEU A 63 -4.81 -2.23 -10.18
N LYS A 64 -5.50 -1.24 -9.61
CA LYS A 64 -4.87 -0.03 -9.07
C LYS A 64 -4.05 -0.32 -7.83
N ILE A 65 -4.57 -1.19 -6.95
CA ILE A 65 -3.85 -1.67 -5.77
C ILE A 65 -2.59 -2.43 -6.20
N GLU A 66 -2.67 -3.26 -7.25
CA GLU A 66 -1.51 -3.97 -7.79
C GLU A 66 -0.43 -3.01 -8.32
N MET A 67 -0.83 -1.97 -9.05
CA MET A 67 0.09 -0.93 -9.52
C MET A 67 0.77 -0.20 -8.35
N ALA A 68 0.01 0.17 -7.33
CA ALA A 68 0.53 0.83 -6.13
C ALA A 68 1.48 -0.10 -5.34
N LEU A 69 1.14 -1.38 -5.19
CA LEU A 69 2.01 -2.40 -4.59
C LEU A 69 3.31 -2.57 -5.37
N LYS A 70 3.26 -2.64 -6.71
CA LYS A 70 4.46 -2.71 -7.54
C LYS A 70 5.34 -1.48 -7.34
N LYS A 71 4.75 -0.29 -7.30
CA LYS A 71 5.46 0.98 -7.04
C LYS A 71 6.12 1.00 -5.67
N TYR A 72 5.38 0.62 -4.61
CA TYR A 72 5.88 0.54 -3.24
C TYR A 72 7.12 -0.38 -3.13
N HIS A 73 7.04 -1.58 -3.70
CA HIS A 73 8.16 -2.52 -3.70
C HIS A 73 9.36 -2.04 -4.50
N SER A 74 9.15 -1.40 -5.66
CA SER A 74 10.24 -0.86 -6.46
C SER A 74 11.03 0.22 -5.70
N ILE A 75 10.34 1.09 -4.96
CA ILE A 75 10.96 2.12 -4.13
C ILE A 75 11.72 1.50 -2.95
N ASN A 76 11.10 0.57 -2.22
CA ASN A 76 11.72 -0.03 -1.04
C ASN A 76 12.86 -1.01 -1.37
N LYS A 77 12.78 -1.72 -2.50
CA LYS A 77 13.88 -2.55 -3.01
C LYS A 77 15.11 -1.70 -3.35
N THR A 78 14.91 -0.48 -3.83
CA THR A 78 15.99 0.47 -4.12
C THR A 78 16.63 0.98 -2.83
N LYS A 79 15.83 1.25 -1.77
CA LYS A 79 16.35 1.61 -0.45
C LYS A 79 17.21 0.50 0.18
N LEU A 80 16.78 -0.75 0.12
CA LEU A 80 17.52 -1.89 0.70
C LEU A 80 18.88 -2.11 0.01
N LYS A 81 18.98 -1.87 -1.30
CA LYS A 81 20.26 -1.98 -2.02
C LYS A 81 21.26 -0.88 -1.63
N LEU A 82 20.78 0.33 -1.31
CA LEU A 82 21.66 1.43 -0.94
C LEU A 82 22.30 1.21 0.45
N VAL A 83 21.56 0.61 1.38
CA VAL A 83 22.05 0.35 2.76
C VAL A 83 23.01 -0.84 2.81
N ALA A 84 22.85 -1.83 1.92
CA ALA A 84 23.71 -3.01 1.87
C ALA A 84 25.10 -2.77 1.23
N THR A 85 25.40 -1.55 0.78
CA THR A 85 26.67 -1.20 0.10
C THR A 85 27.47 -0.11 0.84
N ALA A 86 27.14 0.16 2.10
CA ALA A 86 27.81 1.16 2.94
C ALA A 86 28.52 0.50 4.13
#